data_AF-A0A813FM81-F1
#
_entry.id   AF-A0A813FM81-F1
#
_cell.length_a   1.000
_cell.length_b   1.000
_cell.length_c   1.000
_cell.angle_alpha   90.00
_cell.angle_beta   90.00
_cell.angle_gamma   90.00
#
_symmetry.space_group_name_H-M   'P 1'
#
loop_
_entity.id
_entity.type
_entity.pdbx_description
1 polymer ?
#
loop_
_entity_poly.entity_id
_entity_poly.type
_entity_poly.pdbx_seq_one_letter_code
_entity_poly.pdbx_strand_id
1 'polypeptide(L)'
;DYLFTAAHYPVWSGCSHGNTQNLIDNLLPLMRKYSVTGHFAGHDHCLEHMEDDSGFHVLSGAGSVRDGWYKLENKEALPASVKLKFYLADDNSQHSK
;
A
#
# COMPACT_ATOMS: atom_id res chain seq x y z
N ASP A 1 -3.41 14.74 -18.41
CA ASP A 1 -3.56 13.28 -18.60
C ASP A 1 -3.11 12.55 -17.34
N TYR A 2 -3.67 11.36 -17.10
CA TYR A 2 -3.38 10.53 -15.94
C TYR A 2 -2.97 9.13 -16.39
N LEU A 3 -2.01 8.53 -15.69
CA LEU A 3 -1.57 7.15 -15.90
C LEU A 3 -1.61 6.43 -14.55
N PHE A 4 -2.30 5.30 -14.50
CA PHE A 4 -2.37 4.48 -13.29
C PHE A 4 -1.85 3.07 -13.56
N THR A 5 -1.32 2.43 -12.53
CA THR A 5 -0.99 1.01 -12.53
C THR A 5 -1.80 0.29 -11.45
N ALA A 6 -2.04 -1.01 -11.64
CA ALA A 6 -2.73 -1.83 -10.65
C ALA A 6 -2.08 -3.22 -10.56
N ALA A 7 -2.01 -3.78 -9.36
CA ALA A 7 -1.51 -5.13 -9.10
C ALA A 7 -2.24 -5.76 -7.92
N HIS A 8 -2.01 -7.06 -7.68
CA HIS A 8 -2.47 -7.69 -6.43
C HIS A 8 -1.61 -7.23 -5.25
N TYR A 9 -0.29 -7.39 -5.36
CA TYR A 9 0.68 -7.05 -4.32
C TYR A 9 1.01 -5.55 -4.30
N PRO A 10 1.19 -4.94 -3.13
CA PRO A 10 1.54 -3.53 -3.00
C PRO A 10 3.06 -3.30 -3.15
N VAL A 11 3.46 -2.17 -3.71
CA VAL A 11 4.86 -1.71 -3.62
C VAL A 11 5.22 -1.45 -2.16
N TRP A 12 4.40 -0.63 -1.50
CA TRP A 12 4.51 -0.29 -0.09
C TRP A 12 3.31 -0.80 0.69
N SER A 13 3.54 -1.43 1.84
CA SER A 13 2.50 -1.73 2.82
C SER A 13 3.06 -1.58 4.23
N GLY A 14 2.30 -0.91 5.09
CA GLY A 14 2.57 -0.89 6.53
C GLY A 14 1.91 -2.05 7.28
N CYS A 15 1.07 -2.85 6.62
CA CYS A 15 0.34 -3.95 7.21
C CYS A 15 1.16 -5.25 7.29
N SER A 16 0.57 -6.35 7.78
CA SER A 16 1.29 -7.55 8.21
C SER A 16 2.24 -8.20 7.19
N HIS A 17 1.95 -8.23 5.87
CA HIS A 17 2.94 -8.77 4.92
C HIS A 17 3.98 -7.73 4.52
N GLY A 18 3.59 -6.45 4.46
CA GLY A 18 4.50 -5.35 4.23
C GLY A 18 4.91 -5.17 2.77
N ASN A 19 6.06 -4.52 2.56
CA ASN A 19 6.53 -4.10 1.25
C ASN A 19 6.85 -5.29 0.31
N THR A 20 6.58 -5.14 -0.99
CA THR A 20 6.95 -6.16 -1.99
C THR A 20 8.26 -5.78 -2.69
N GLN A 21 9.38 -6.38 -2.25
CA GLN A 21 10.73 -6.06 -2.78
C GLN A 21 10.83 -6.18 -4.31
N ASN A 22 10.22 -7.21 -4.90
CA ASN A 22 10.25 -7.38 -6.35
C ASN A 22 9.62 -6.18 -7.11
N LEU A 23 8.56 -5.58 -6.56
CA LEU A 23 7.92 -4.40 -7.17
C LEU A 23 8.74 -3.13 -6.92
N ILE A 24 9.40 -3.01 -5.76
CA ILE A 24 10.35 -1.94 -5.49
C ILE A 24 11.50 -1.95 -6.50
N ASP A 25 12.01 -3.13 -6.82
CA ASP A 25 13.17 -3.27 -7.71
C ASP A 25 12.80 -3.08 -9.19
N ASN A 26 11.58 -3.46 -9.59
CA ASN A 26 11.21 -3.56 -11.01
C ASN A 26 10.09 -2.60 -11.45
N LEU A 27 9.06 -2.40 -10.64
CA LEU A 27 7.90 -1.58 -11.00
C LEU A 27 8.12 -0.10 -10.63
N LEU A 28 8.58 0.16 -9.41
CA LEU A 28 8.77 1.51 -8.88
C LEU A 28 9.70 2.38 -9.76
N PRO A 29 10.81 1.88 -10.35
CA PRO A 29 11.63 2.67 -11.29
C PRO A 29 10.87 3.03 -12.57
N LEU A 30 9.97 2.15 -13.05
CA LEU A 30 9.14 2.42 -14.22
C LEU A 30 8.06 3.45 -13.91
N MET A 31 7.46 3.40 -12.71
CA MET A 31 6.49 4.41 -12.26
C MET A 31 7.11 5.81 -12.30
N ARG A 32 8.33 5.95 -11.76
CA ARG A 32 9.10 7.20 -11.85
C ARG A 32 9.38 7.62 -13.29
N LYS A 33 9.90 6.69 -14.11
CA LYS A 33 10.28 6.94 -15.51
C LYS A 33 9.11 7.46 -16.36
N TYR A 34 7.90 6.95 -16.13
CA TYR A 34 6.72 7.31 -16.91
C TYR A 34 5.79 8.30 -16.19
N SER A 35 6.23 8.86 -15.06
CA SER A 35 5.44 9.82 -14.27
C SER A 35 4.02 9.31 -13.99
N VAL A 36 3.92 8.05 -13.56
CA VAL A 36 2.65 7.43 -13.15
C VAL A 36 2.00 8.29 -12.07
N THR A 37 0.70 8.53 -12.21
CA THR A 37 -0.08 9.29 -11.24
C THR A 37 -0.21 8.53 -9.93
N GLY A 38 -0.44 7.21 -10.00
CA GLY A 38 -0.39 6.35 -8.83
C GLY A 38 -0.64 4.87 -9.11
N HIS A 39 -0.49 4.08 -8.06
CA HIS A 39 -0.56 2.63 -8.06
C HIS A 39 -1.65 2.12 -7.12
N PHE A 40 -2.46 1.17 -7.59
CA PHE A 40 -3.48 0.49 -6.78
C PHE A 40 -3.07 -0.95 -6.51
N ALA A 41 -3.23 -1.38 -5.26
CA ALA A 41 -2.97 -2.74 -4.83
C ALA A 41 -3.99 -3.24 -3.81
N GLY A 42 -3.93 -4.52 -3.48
CA GLY A 42 -4.65 -5.13 -2.37
C GLY A 42 -3.67 -6.00 -1.56
N HIS A 43 -3.95 -7.31 -1.52
CA HIS A 43 -3.17 -8.33 -0.84
C HIS A 43 -3.17 -8.23 0.69
N ASP A 44 -2.72 -7.12 1.27
CA ASP A 44 -2.82 -6.92 2.71
C ASP A 44 -4.24 -6.52 3.07
N HIS A 45 -4.82 -7.19 4.06
CA HIS A 45 -6.21 -7.01 4.44
C HIS A 45 -6.40 -5.76 5.31
N CYS A 46 -6.00 -4.61 4.77
CA CYS A 46 -6.16 -3.30 5.36
C CYS A 46 -6.42 -2.26 4.25
N LEU A 47 -6.58 -1.00 4.63
CA LEU A 47 -6.68 0.12 3.70
C LEU A 47 -5.55 1.09 3.99
N GLU A 48 -4.81 1.53 2.97
CA GLU A 48 -3.74 2.51 3.11
C GLU A 48 -3.73 3.51 1.95
N HIS A 49 -3.33 4.74 2.24
CA HIS A 49 -2.95 5.72 1.24
C HIS A 49 -1.59 6.30 1.59
N MET A 50 -0.63 6.10 0.69
CA MET A 50 0.75 6.56 0.81
C MET A 50 1.13 7.41 -0.40
N GLU A 51 2.13 8.27 -0.21
CA GLU A 51 2.74 9.05 -1.30
C GLU A 51 4.26 9.01 -1.17
N ASP A 52 4.93 8.88 -2.31
CA ASP A 52 6.37 9.06 -2.44
C ASP A 52 6.70 9.86 -3.73
N ASP A 53 7.96 9.81 -4.16
CA ASP A 53 8.42 10.49 -5.38
C ASP A 53 7.92 9.85 -6.68
N SER A 54 7.32 8.66 -6.62
CA SER A 54 6.79 7.93 -7.77
C SER A 54 5.28 8.14 -8.02
N GLY A 55 4.57 8.75 -7.08
CA GLY A 55 3.13 8.98 -7.13
C GLY A 55 2.41 8.54 -5.86
N PHE A 56 1.08 8.44 -5.92
CA PHE A 56 0.31 7.87 -4.82
C PHE A 56 0.29 6.33 -4.89
N HIS A 57 0.17 5.70 -3.73
CA HIS A 57 -0.01 4.26 -3.56
C HIS A 57 -1.26 4.04 -2.72
N VAL A 58 -2.25 3.35 -3.29
CA VAL A 58 -3.50 3.01 -2.62
C VAL A 58 -3.54 1.51 -2.42
N LEU A 59 -3.69 1.10 -1.17
CA LEU A 59 -3.91 -0.29 -0.79
C LEU A 59 -5.38 -0.45 -0.40
N SER A 60 -6.09 -1.32 -1.10
CA SER A 60 -7.50 -1.63 -0.89
C SER A 60 -7.71 -3.14 -0.81
N GLY A 61 -7.22 -3.76 0.27
CA GLY A 61 -7.33 -5.22 0.47
C GLY A 61 -8.37 -5.64 1.50
N ALA A 62 -9.04 -4.69 2.16
CA ALA A 62 -10.06 -4.96 3.18
C ALA A 62 -11.48 -5.19 2.60
N GLY A 63 -11.59 -6.00 1.54
CA GLY A 63 -12.87 -6.25 0.85
C GLY A 63 -13.80 -7.26 1.53
N SER A 64 -13.33 -7.94 2.58
CA SER A 64 -14.03 -8.99 3.30
C SER A 64 -14.11 -8.68 4.80
N VAL A 65 -15.25 -9.01 5.41
CA VAL A 65 -15.44 -8.97 6.87
C VAL A 65 -15.18 -10.32 7.53
N ARG A 66 -14.92 -11.36 6.72
CA ARG A 66 -14.66 -12.73 7.19
C ARG A 66 -13.18 -13.05 7.22
N ASP A 67 -12.45 -12.52 6.24
CA ASP A 67 -11.00 -12.61 6.20
C ASP A 67 -10.48 -11.49 7.09
N GLY A 68 -9.96 -11.85 8.26
CA GLY A 68 -9.57 -10.91 9.30
C GLY A 68 -8.70 -9.77 8.76
N TRP A 69 -8.95 -8.56 9.25
CA TRP A 69 -8.16 -7.40 8.89
C TRP A 69 -6.76 -7.54 9.48
N TYR A 70 -5.75 -7.01 8.78
CA TYR A 70 -4.37 -7.03 9.25
C TYR A 70 -4.07 -5.81 10.10
N LYS A 71 -3.13 -5.94 11.04
CA LYS A 71 -2.60 -4.85 11.86
C LYS A 71 -1.52 -4.08 11.11
N LEU A 72 -1.24 -2.85 11.53
CA LEU A 72 -0.17 -2.04 10.97
C LEU A 72 1.20 -2.40 11.60
N GLU A 73 1.72 -3.58 11.28
CA GLU A 73 2.93 -4.13 11.92
C GLU A 73 4.25 -3.65 11.29
N ASN A 74 4.24 -3.33 9.99
CA ASN A 74 5.44 -3.00 9.21
C ASN A 74 5.61 -1.49 8.96
N LYS A 75 4.90 -0.63 9.70
CA LYS A 75 5.00 0.82 9.56
C LYS A 75 6.45 1.34 9.61
N GLU A 76 7.25 0.82 10.53
CA GLU A 76 8.65 1.27 10.71
C GLU A 76 9.60 0.74 9.62
N ALA A 77 9.14 -0.23 8.81
CA ALA A 77 9.87 -0.70 7.63
C ALA A 77 9.62 0.15 6.38
N LEU A 78 8.70 1.12 6.45
CA LEU A 78 8.49 2.09 5.37
C LEU A 78 9.70 3.04 5.29
N PRO A 79 10.24 3.29 4.08
CA PRO A 79 11.28 4.30 3.92
C PRO A 79 10.79 5.68 4.38
N ALA A 80 11.67 6.49 4.99
CA ALA A 80 11.32 7.84 5.44
C ALA A 80 10.79 8.77 4.33
N SER A 81 11.06 8.45 3.06
CA SER A 81 10.53 9.15 1.88
C SER A 81 9.06 8.82 1.59
N VAL A 82 8.55 7.69 2.10
CA VAL A 82 7.16 7.24 1.91
C VAL A 82 6.31 7.84 3.03
N LYS A 83 5.32 8.65 2.65
CA LYS A 83 4.42 9.33 3.59
C LYS A 83 3.11 8.57 3.68
N LEU A 84 2.89 7.85 4.78
CA LEU A 84 1.59 7.29 5.12
C LEU A 84 0.62 8.43 5.49
N LYS A 85 -0.35 8.71 4.62
CA LYS A 85 -1.34 9.77 4.80
C LYS A 85 -2.57 9.30 5.54
N PHE A 86 -2.96 8.04 5.34
CA PHE A 86 -4.12 7.42 5.93
C PHE A 86 -3.93 5.91 6.01
N TYR A 87 -4.46 5.28 7.06
CA TYR A 87 -4.64 3.83 7.12
C TYR A 87 -5.87 3.45 7.94
N LEU A 88 -6.48 2.31 7.59
CA LEU A 88 -7.48 1.60 8.38
C LEU A 88 -7.08 0.12 8.41
N ALA A 89 -6.81 -0.38 9.62
CA ALA A 89 -6.28 -1.71 9.91
C ALA A 89 -7.00 -2.27 11.14
N ASP A 90 -6.71 -3.52 11.52
CA ASP A 90 -7.34 -4.17 12.69
C ASP A 90 -7.12 -3.37 13.99
N ASP A 91 -5.98 -2.71 14.15
CA ASP A 91 -5.62 -1.94 15.35
C ASP A 91 -6.34 -0.59 15.49
N ASN A 92 -7.00 -0.10 14.44
CA ASN A 92 -7.71 1.18 14.46
C ASN A 92 -9.07 1.17 13.74
N SER A 93 -9.55 -0.01 13.32
CA SER A 93 -10.89 -0.18 12.73
C SER A 93 -11.93 -0.47 13.80
N GLN A 94 -13.17 -0.03 13.55
CA GLN A 94 -14.33 -0.38 14.40
C GLN A 94 -14.69 -1.89 14.35
N HIS A 95 -13.96 -2.66 13.55
CA HIS A 95 -14.08 -4.12 13.44
C HIS A 95 -13.11 -4.86 14.37
N SER A 96 -12.25 -4.16 15.12
CA SER A 96 -11.46 -4.74 16.21
C SER A 96 -12.43 -5.32 17.26
N LYS A 97 -12.57 -6.65 17.30
CA LYS A 97 -13.28 -7.34 18.37
C LYS A 97 -12.33 -7.71 19.49
#